data_AF-A0A961RY33-F1
#
_entry.id   AF-A0A961RY33-F1
#
_cell.length_a   1.000
_cell.length_b   1.000
_cell.length_c   1.000
_cell.angle_alpha   90.00
_cell.angle_beta   90.00
_cell.angle_gamma   90.00
#
_symmetry.space_group_name_H-M   'P 1'
#
loop_
_entity.id
_entity.type
_entity.pdbx_description
1 polymer ?
#
loop_
_entity_poly.entity_id
_entity_poly.type
_entity_poly.pdbx_seq_one_letter_code
_entity_poly.pdbx_strand_id
1 'polypeptide(L)'
;MPTWGSARLLITVPLMALPLTMLSVSHAKAAGVAEEAVLLLSKARAADGNCNYLSSPERSELGRYLARAEIAAASQSGAGAAKAAVSTGMAQGKAAPCSADLQADVRETLAAAREAAASAREHAEPSNKPVVARAETSDDGQAKMRGKAGGLQFYKRAVQAYYLERECRSLSNVQAKRFWAGIVRLHKVTVAANGAAAVAPVMRGAERRARSSSCGNRAMAEIRHGYETTVSR
;
A
#
# COMPACT_ATOMS: atom_id res chain seq x y z
N MET A 1 -21.64 -54.12 -29.75
CA MET A 1 -20.27 -54.39 -29.25
C MET A 1 -19.49 -53.07 -29.33
N PRO A 2 -18.71 -52.61 -28.32
CA PRO A 2 -18.52 -53.05 -26.93
C PRO A 2 -19.07 -52.04 -25.89
N THR A 3 -19.43 -52.57 -24.72
CA THR A 3 -19.92 -51.86 -23.53
C THR A 3 -18.76 -51.47 -22.62
N TRP A 4 -18.63 -50.19 -22.24
CA TRP A 4 -17.60 -49.74 -21.30
C TRP A 4 -18.17 -49.64 -19.89
N GLY A 5 -17.59 -50.43 -18.99
CA GLY A 5 -18.03 -50.65 -17.62
C GLY A 5 -17.77 -49.45 -16.71
N SER A 6 -18.76 -49.17 -15.87
CA SER A 6 -18.68 -48.19 -14.79
C SER A 6 -17.91 -48.77 -13.59
N ALA A 7 -16.70 -48.27 -13.35
CA ALA A 7 -15.98 -48.53 -12.10
C ALA A 7 -16.43 -47.52 -11.04
N ARG A 8 -17.30 -47.95 -10.13
CA ARG A 8 -17.69 -47.20 -8.92
C ARG A 8 -16.59 -47.35 -7.87
N LEU A 9 -15.73 -46.35 -7.71
CA LEU A 9 -14.81 -46.25 -6.58
C LEU A 9 -15.53 -45.55 -5.41
N LEU A 10 -15.93 -46.35 -4.42
CA LEU A 10 -16.39 -45.87 -3.12
C LEU A 10 -15.17 -45.54 -2.26
N ILE A 11 -14.83 -44.25 -2.18
CA ILE A 11 -13.78 -43.77 -1.27
C ILE A 11 -14.43 -43.44 0.07
N THR A 12 -14.23 -44.31 1.05
CA THR A 12 -14.56 -44.11 2.46
C THR A 12 -13.52 -43.16 3.08
N VAL A 13 -13.91 -41.91 3.33
CA VAL A 13 -13.06 -40.94 4.05
C VAL A 13 -13.30 -41.09 5.55
N PRO A 14 -12.27 -41.36 6.37
CA PRO A 14 -12.42 -41.41 7.83
C PRO A 14 -12.64 -39.99 8.38
N LEU A 15 -13.71 -39.83 9.17
CA LEU A 15 -13.92 -38.68 10.04
C LEU A 15 -12.80 -38.65 11.09
N MET A 16 -11.74 -37.88 10.83
CA MET A 16 -10.85 -37.41 11.87
C MET A 16 -11.39 -36.09 12.41
N ALA A 17 -11.93 -36.16 13.62
CA ALA A 17 -12.28 -35.03 14.45
C ALA A 17 -11.06 -34.10 14.62
N LEU A 18 -11.14 -32.90 14.06
CA LEU A 18 -10.14 -31.85 14.26
C LEU A 18 -10.54 -30.99 15.47
N PRO A 19 -9.71 -30.95 16.52
CA PRO A 19 -9.95 -30.13 17.69
C PRO A 19 -9.64 -28.65 17.39
N LEU A 20 -10.58 -27.81 17.78
CA LEU A 20 -10.47 -26.39 18.15
C LEU A 20 -9.09 -25.74 17.96
N THR A 21 -8.83 -25.19 16.77
CA THR A 21 -7.93 -24.04 16.59
C THR A 21 -8.74 -22.74 16.66
N MET A 22 -9.39 -22.51 17.81
CA MET A 22 -9.98 -21.22 18.16
C MET A 22 -8.88 -20.30 18.67
N LEU A 23 -8.10 -19.67 17.80
CA LEU A 23 -7.37 -18.43 18.10
C LEU A 23 -6.79 -17.89 16.78
N SER A 24 -7.14 -16.64 16.44
CA SER A 24 -6.56 -15.77 15.38
C SER A 24 -7.35 -15.59 14.07
N VAL A 25 -8.69 -15.52 14.09
CA VAL A 25 -9.47 -15.20 12.86
C VAL A 25 -9.60 -13.68 12.57
N SER A 26 -9.27 -12.79 13.51
CA SER A 26 -9.54 -11.35 13.33
C SER A 26 -8.61 -10.62 12.36
N HIS A 27 -7.42 -11.15 12.04
CA HIS A 27 -6.47 -10.50 11.14
C HIS A 27 -6.66 -10.86 9.67
N ALA A 28 -7.21 -12.05 9.36
CA ALA A 28 -7.40 -12.51 7.99
C ALA A 28 -8.44 -11.69 7.22
N LYS A 29 -9.47 -11.20 7.92
CA LYS A 29 -10.56 -10.42 7.29
C LYS A 29 -10.12 -9.03 6.86
N ALA A 30 -9.20 -8.39 7.60
CA ALA A 30 -8.65 -7.08 7.24
C ALA A 30 -7.65 -7.17 6.07
N ALA A 31 -6.84 -8.24 6.04
CA ALA A 31 -5.87 -8.50 4.98
C ALA A 31 -6.54 -8.61 3.59
N GLY A 32 -7.69 -9.29 3.51
CA GLY A 32 -8.44 -9.42 2.26
C GLY A 32 -8.93 -8.09 1.69
N VAL A 33 -9.40 -7.17 2.55
CA VAL A 33 -9.95 -5.87 2.13
C VAL A 33 -8.87 -4.98 1.50
N ALA A 34 -7.64 -5.01 2.03
CA ALA A 34 -6.55 -4.19 1.50
C ALA A 34 -6.07 -4.69 0.13
N GLU A 35 -5.98 -6.01 -0.07
CA GLU A 35 -5.62 -6.61 -1.36
C GLU A 35 -6.70 -6.39 -2.42
N GLU A 36 -7.97 -6.53 -2.04
CA GLU A 36 -9.11 -6.26 -2.93
C GLU A 36 -9.12 -4.79 -3.38
N ALA A 37 -8.89 -3.85 -2.47
CA ALA A 37 -8.75 -2.44 -2.82
C ALA A 37 -7.61 -2.20 -3.82
N VAL A 38 -6.45 -2.85 -3.64
CA VAL A 38 -5.33 -2.78 -4.59
C VAL A 38 -5.70 -3.35 -5.96
N LEU A 39 -6.41 -4.48 -5.99
CA LEU A 39 -6.88 -5.10 -7.22
C LEU A 39 -7.85 -4.16 -7.98
N LEU A 40 -8.86 -3.61 -7.30
CA LEU A 40 -9.84 -2.71 -7.92
C LEU A 40 -9.19 -1.41 -8.42
N LEU A 41 -8.34 -0.78 -7.60
CA LEU A 41 -7.63 0.45 -7.98
C LEU A 41 -6.65 0.24 -9.13
N SER A 42 -5.98 -0.91 -9.18
CA SER A 42 -5.06 -1.25 -10.26
C SER A 42 -5.78 -1.61 -11.57
N LYS A 43 -6.93 -2.30 -11.48
CA LYS A 43 -7.85 -2.53 -12.61
C LYS A 43 -8.35 -1.21 -13.19
N ALA A 44 -8.89 -0.32 -12.34
CA ALA A 44 -9.39 0.97 -12.79
C ALA A 44 -8.30 1.82 -13.46
N ARG A 45 -7.08 1.81 -12.91
CA ARG A 45 -5.94 2.55 -13.48
C ARG A 45 -5.50 1.99 -14.83
N ALA A 46 -5.47 0.68 -14.99
CA ALA A 46 -5.13 0.05 -16.27
C ALA A 46 -6.20 0.32 -17.34
N ALA A 47 -7.48 0.19 -16.98
CA ALA A 47 -8.61 0.48 -17.87
C ALA A 47 -8.58 1.94 -18.34
N ASP A 48 -8.39 2.88 -17.42
CA ASP A 48 -8.25 4.31 -17.76
C ASP A 48 -7.01 4.59 -18.63
N GLY A 49 -5.87 3.94 -18.37
CA GLY A 49 -4.68 4.10 -19.19
C GLY A 49 -4.88 3.64 -20.65
N ASN A 50 -5.79 2.70 -20.88
CA ASN A 50 -6.14 2.21 -22.22
C ASN A 50 -7.24 3.06 -22.88
N CYS A 51 -8.27 3.44 -22.12
CA CYS A 51 -9.51 4.02 -22.66
C CYS A 51 -9.66 5.53 -22.42
N ASN A 52 -8.79 6.17 -21.63
CA ASN A 52 -8.80 7.60 -21.29
C ASN A 52 -10.13 8.13 -20.71
N TYR A 53 -10.69 7.44 -19.71
CA TYR A 53 -11.96 7.83 -19.09
C TYR A 53 -11.87 8.99 -18.12
N LEU A 54 -10.71 9.17 -17.49
CA LEU A 54 -10.46 10.15 -16.46
C LEU A 54 -9.62 11.31 -16.99
N SER A 55 -9.90 12.49 -16.46
CA SER A 55 -9.08 13.67 -16.70
C SER A 55 -7.67 13.50 -16.08
N SER A 56 -6.68 14.25 -16.57
CA SER A 56 -5.32 14.24 -16.00
C SER A 56 -5.24 14.36 -14.46
N PRO A 57 -5.98 15.29 -13.80
CA PRO A 57 -5.97 15.38 -12.33
C PRO A 57 -6.57 14.14 -11.65
N GLU A 58 -7.60 13.53 -12.22
CA GLU A 58 -8.23 12.31 -11.71
C GLU A 58 -7.32 11.09 -11.87
N ARG A 59 -6.61 10.95 -12.99
CA ARG A 59 -5.60 9.90 -13.19
C ARG A 59 -4.46 9.97 -12.18
N SER A 60 -4.04 11.20 -11.91
CA SER A 60 -3.07 11.50 -10.86
C SER A 60 -3.62 11.14 -9.48
N GLU A 61 -4.91 11.35 -9.24
CA GLU A 61 -5.59 10.98 -7.99
C GLU A 61 -5.73 9.49 -7.77
N LEU A 62 -6.24 8.76 -8.76
CA LEU A 62 -6.33 7.30 -8.71
C LEU A 62 -4.96 6.66 -8.44
N GLY A 63 -3.90 7.19 -9.05
CA GLY A 63 -2.52 6.76 -8.81
C GLY A 63 -2.02 6.94 -7.38
N ARG A 64 -2.56 7.90 -6.63
CA ARG A 64 -2.25 8.10 -5.20
C ARG A 64 -2.93 7.06 -4.33
N TYR A 65 -4.23 6.86 -4.57
CA TYR A 65 -4.99 5.86 -3.83
C TYR A 65 -4.40 4.47 -4.00
N LEU A 66 -4.03 4.10 -5.24
CA LEU A 66 -3.36 2.83 -5.50
C LEU A 66 -2.07 2.66 -4.70
N ALA A 67 -1.19 3.67 -4.64
CA ALA A 67 0.06 3.54 -3.89
C ALA A 67 -0.16 3.45 -2.37
N ARG A 68 -1.14 4.19 -1.83
CA ARG A 68 -1.49 4.08 -0.41
C ARG A 68 -2.06 2.71 -0.09
N ALA A 69 -2.96 2.20 -0.94
CA ALA A 69 -3.52 0.86 -0.81
C ALA A 69 -2.44 -0.21 -0.93
N GLU A 70 -1.50 -0.07 -1.87
CA GLU A 70 -0.39 -1.03 -2.06
C GLU A 70 0.52 -1.07 -0.83
N ILE A 71 0.86 0.08 -0.24
CA ILE A 71 1.64 0.13 1.00
C ILE A 71 0.86 -0.51 2.16
N ALA A 72 -0.44 -0.22 2.28
CA ALA A 72 -1.30 -0.80 3.31
C ALA A 72 -1.41 -2.34 3.16
N ALA A 73 -1.71 -2.82 1.95
CA ALA A 73 -1.78 -4.25 1.66
C ALA A 73 -0.44 -4.95 1.90
N ALA A 74 0.67 -4.34 1.46
CA ALA A 74 2.00 -4.88 1.68
C ALA A 74 2.36 -4.93 3.18
N SER A 75 1.84 -3.99 3.97
CA SER A 75 2.02 -3.97 5.43
C SER A 75 1.30 -5.14 6.11
N GLN A 76 0.10 -5.50 5.64
CA GLN A 76 -0.76 -6.53 6.23
C GLN A 76 -0.39 -7.93 5.75
N SER A 77 -0.30 -8.14 4.43
CA SER A 77 -0.14 -9.46 3.81
C SER A 77 1.24 -9.70 3.21
N GLY A 78 2.08 -8.66 3.14
CA GLY A 78 3.41 -8.74 2.55
C GLY A 78 3.50 -8.21 1.12
N ALA A 79 4.72 -7.85 0.72
CA ALA A 79 5.00 -7.22 -0.57
C ALA A 79 4.66 -8.12 -1.78
N GLY A 80 4.80 -9.44 -1.63
CA GLY A 80 4.46 -10.40 -2.68
C GLY A 80 2.97 -10.38 -3.03
N ALA A 81 2.10 -10.45 -2.01
CA ALA A 81 0.65 -10.46 -2.18
C ALA A 81 0.13 -9.14 -2.77
N ALA A 82 0.56 -8.00 -2.23
CA ALA A 82 0.19 -6.69 -2.77
C ALA A 82 0.57 -6.55 -4.25
N LYS A 83 1.78 -6.99 -4.62
CA LYS A 83 2.25 -6.96 -6.01
C LYS A 83 1.48 -7.92 -6.92
N ALA A 84 1.10 -9.10 -6.42
CA ALA A 84 0.24 -10.03 -7.14
C ALA A 84 -1.12 -9.39 -7.41
N ALA A 85 -1.74 -8.74 -6.42
CA ALA A 85 -2.99 -8.01 -6.58
C ALA A 85 -2.88 -6.89 -7.63
N VAL A 86 -1.81 -6.08 -7.59
CA VAL A 86 -1.55 -5.05 -8.62
C VAL A 86 -1.43 -5.68 -10.01
N SER A 87 -0.65 -6.76 -10.14
CA SER A 87 -0.42 -7.42 -11.43
C SER A 87 -1.72 -7.98 -12.00
N THR A 88 -2.53 -8.64 -11.16
CA THR A 88 -3.83 -9.20 -11.53
C THR A 88 -4.79 -8.10 -11.96
N GLY A 89 -4.97 -7.05 -11.15
CA GLY A 89 -5.86 -5.95 -11.51
C GLY A 89 -5.41 -5.23 -12.78
N MET A 90 -4.10 -4.98 -12.96
CA MET A 90 -3.57 -4.40 -14.20
C MET A 90 -3.86 -5.26 -15.42
N ALA A 91 -3.72 -6.59 -15.32
CA ALA A 91 -4.04 -7.50 -16.40
C ALA A 91 -5.53 -7.47 -16.75
N GLN A 92 -6.40 -7.50 -15.74
CA GLN A 92 -7.85 -7.40 -15.91
C GLN A 92 -8.26 -6.08 -16.57
N GLY A 93 -7.72 -4.95 -16.11
CA GLY A 93 -8.04 -3.63 -16.65
C GLY A 93 -7.56 -3.44 -18.08
N LYS A 94 -6.42 -4.03 -18.47
CA LYS A 94 -5.93 -4.02 -19.86
C LYS A 94 -6.74 -4.92 -20.79
N ALA A 95 -7.24 -6.05 -20.29
CA ALA A 95 -8.02 -6.99 -21.07
C ALA A 95 -9.48 -6.55 -21.27
N ALA A 96 -9.97 -5.63 -20.43
CA ALA A 96 -11.34 -5.15 -20.51
C ALA A 96 -11.55 -4.25 -21.76
N PRO A 97 -12.60 -4.49 -22.57
CA PRO A 97 -12.92 -3.64 -23.71
C PRO A 97 -13.38 -2.26 -23.25
N CYS A 98 -13.11 -1.23 -24.04
CA CYS A 98 -13.60 0.11 -23.71
C CYS A 98 -15.13 0.17 -23.91
N SER A 99 -15.89 0.34 -22.82
CA SER A 99 -17.36 0.39 -22.79
C SER A 99 -17.85 1.43 -21.77
N ALA A 100 -19.12 1.81 -21.87
CA ALA A 100 -19.77 2.70 -20.90
C ALA A 100 -19.80 2.10 -19.49
N ASP A 101 -19.99 0.78 -19.37
CA ASP A 101 -19.97 0.10 -18.07
C ASP A 101 -18.60 0.16 -17.43
N LEU A 102 -17.53 -0.09 -18.20
CA LEU A 102 -16.16 0.02 -17.69
C LEU A 102 -15.83 1.46 -17.29
N GLN A 103 -16.35 2.46 -18.01
CA GLN A 103 -16.22 3.86 -17.63
C GLN A 103 -16.91 4.14 -16.29
N ALA A 104 -18.11 3.60 -16.07
CA ALA A 104 -18.83 3.71 -14.80
C ALA A 104 -18.06 3.05 -13.66
N ASP A 105 -17.58 1.82 -13.84
CA ASP A 105 -16.74 1.09 -12.87
C ASP A 105 -15.51 1.90 -12.44
N VAL A 106 -14.81 2.52 -13.41
CA VAL A 106 -13.60 3.32 -13.15
C VAL A 106 -13.94 4.56 -12.30
N ARG A 107 -15.06 5.24 -12.61
CA ARG A 107 -15.51 6.42 -11.88
C ARG A 107 -16.02 6.08 -10.49
N GLU A 108 -16.76 4.98 -10.35
CA GLU A 108 -17.23 4.46 -9.07
C GLU A 108 -16.05 4.07 -8.17
N THR A 109 -15.06 3.36 -8.71
CA THR A 109 -13.84 3.02 -7.99
C THR A 109 -13.11 4.27 -7.47
N LEU A 110 -13.04 5.34 -8.28
CA LEU A 110 -12.44 6.61 -7.85
C LEU A 110 -13.27 7.29 -6.76
N ALA A 111 -14.60 7.26 -6.86
CA ALA A 111 -15.50 7.82 -5.84
C ALA A 111 -15.37 7.07 -4.50
N ALA A 112 -15.42 5.73 -4.52
CA ALA A 112 -15.22 4.90 -3.34
C ALA A 112 -13.85 5.15 -2.69
N ALA A 113 -12.80 5.35 -3.50
CA ALA A 113 -11.48 5.68 -3.00
C ALA A 113 -11.41 7.07 -2.33
N ARG A 114 -12.19 8.04 -2.83
CA ARG A 114 -12.32 9.37 -2.21
C ARG A 114 -13.02 9.28 -0.86
N GLU A 115 -14.13 8.55 -0.78
CA GLU A 115 -14.87 8.31 0.45
C GLU A 115 -14.02 7.61 1.51
N ALA A 116 -13.39 6.49 1.16
CA ALA A 116 -12.49 5.78 2.06
C ALA A 116 -11.35 6.68 2.57
N ALA A 117 -10.83 7.55 1.71
CA ALA A 117 -9.80 8.51 2.10
C ALA A 117 -10.31 9.69 2.92
N ALA A 118 -11.60 10.03 2.85
CA ALA A 118 -12.25 11.01 3.70
C ALA A 118 -12.52 10.43 5.08
N SER A 119 -13.12 9.24 5.19
CA SER A 119 -13.35 8.55 6.46
C SER A 119 -12.05 8.27 7.21
N ALA A 120 -10.98 7.91 6.49
CA ALA A 120 -9.66 7.74 7.10
C ALA A 120 -9.06 9.05 7.68
N ARG A 121 -9.55 10.23 7.28
CA ARG A 121 -9.14 11.52 7.88
C ARG A 121 -9.93 11.82 9.14
N GLU A 122 -11.23 11.55 9.14
CA GLU A 122 -12.11 11.75 10.30
C GLU A 122 -11.64 10.86 11.46
N HIS A 123 -11.33 9.60 11.21
CA HIS A 123 -10.77 8.71 12.22
C HIS A 123 -9.31 9.00 12.61
N ALA A 124 -8.64 9.91 11.90
CA ALA A 124 -7.28 10.35 12.20
C ALA A 124 -7.25 11.67 12.99
N GLU A 125 -8.41 12.19 13.43
CA GLU A 125 -8.44 13.36 14.32
C GLU A 125 -7.63 13.07 15.60
N PRO A 126 -6.77 14.01 16.01
CA PRO A 126 -5.92 13.81 17.16
C PRO A 126 -6.81 13.75 18.39
N SER A 127 -6.73 12.65 19.14
CA SER A 127 -7.07 12.64 20.55
C SER A 127 -6.18 13.70 21.23
N ASN A 128 -6.68 14.93 21.26
CA ASN A 128 -6.07 16.08 21.88
C ASN A 128 -6.28 15.99 23.40
N LYS A 129 -6.09 14.79 23.98
CA LYS A 129 -5.96 14.67 25.42
C LYS A 129 -4.63 15.31 25.76
N PRO A 130 -4.60 16.36 26.61
CA PRO A 130 -3.35 16.85 27.14
C PRO A 130 -2.68 15.66 27.81
N VAL A 131 -1.56 15.21 27.23
CA VAL A 131 -0.65 14.29 27.90
C VAL A 131 -0.14 15.08 29.09
N VAL A 132 -0.82 14.93 30.22
CA VAL A 132 -0.31 15.37 31.52
C VAL A 132 1.03 14.68 31.67
N ALA A 133 2.10 15.46 31.50
CA ALA A 133 3.46 15.02 31.62
C ALA A 133 3.66 14.54 33.06
N ARG A 134 3.53 13.23 33.28
CA ARG A 134 4.06 12.60 34.48
C ARG A 134 5.57 12.58 34.29
N ALA A 135 6.23 13.54 34.91
CA ALA A 135 7.67 13.60 35.01
C ALA A 135 8.13 12.43 35.90
N GLU A 136 8.52 11.33 35.27
CA GLU A 136 9.37 10.32 35.88
C GLU A 136 10.71 10.37 35.16
N THR A 137 11.68 10.92 35.86
CA THR A 137 13.09 10.98 35.49
C THR A 137 13.66 9.56 35.47
N SER A 138 13.69 8.94 34.31
CA SER A 138 14.56 7.79 34.02
C SER A 138 15.44 8.10 32.82
N ASP A 139 16.74 8.17 33.06
CA ASP A 139 17.80 8.53 32.12
C ASP A 139 17.83 7.59 30.88
N ASP A 140 17.36 6.35 31.03
CA ASP A 140 17.23 5.36 29.95
C ASP A 140 16.16 5.69 28.88
N GLY A 141 15.24 6.61 29.17
CA GLY A 141 14.17 7.01 28.24
C GLY A 141 14.65 7.89 27.08
N GLN A 142 15.73 8.67 27.29
CA GLN A 142 16.17 9.69 26.34
C GLN A 142 16.86 9.08 25.10
N ALA A 143 17.62 7.99 25.27
CA ALA A 143 18.23 7.25 24.16
C ALA A 143 17.18 6.56 23.28
N LYS A 144 16.13 5.98 23.89
CA LYS A 144 15.00 5.34 23.18
C LYS A 144 14.15 6.35 22.41
N MET A 145 13.94 7.55 22.96
CA MET A 145 13.25 8.66 22.29
C MET A 145 14.05 9.20 21.09
N ARG A 146 15.38 9.35 21.22
CA ARG A 146 16.26 9.76 20.12
C ARG A 146 16.28 8.75 18.97
N GLY A 147 16.28 7.44 19.28
CA GLY A 147 16.16 6.38 18.28
C GLY A 147 14.83 6.41 17.51
N LYS A 148 13.70 6.64 18.20
CA LYS A 148 12.37 6.77 17.56
C LYS A 148 12.26 8.00 16.66
N ALA A 149 12.68 9.17 17.17
CA ALA A 149 12.67 10.41 16.39
C ALA A 149 13.58 10.34 15.15
N GLY A 150 14.76 9.73 15.29
CA GLY A 150 15.67 9.49 14.17
C GLY A 150 15.06 8.56 13.10
N GLY A 151 14.42 7.47 13.52
CA GLY A 151 13.75 6.53 12.63
C GLY A 151 12.62 7.16 11.81
N LEU A 152 11.75 7.96 12.45
CA LEU A 152 10.65 8.62 11.75
C LEU A 152 11.14 9.69 10.76
N GLN A 153 12.20 10.44 11.10
CA GLN A 153 12.80 11.43 10.18
C GLN A 153 13.50 10.76 9.00
N PHE A 154 14.15 9.63 9.21
CA PHE A 154 14.71 8.83 8.13
C PHE A 154 13.60 8.32 7.20
N TYR A 155 12.55 7.73 7.77
CA TYR A 155 11.38 7.27 7.01
C TYR A 155 10.74 8.39 6.18
N LYS A 156 10.60 9.59 6.75
CA LYS A 156 10.11 10.78 6.04
C LYS A 156 10.91 11.08 4.78
N ARG A 157 12.25 11.07 4.86
CA ARG A 157 13.12 11.33 3.71
C ARG A 157 13.01 10.23 2.65
N ALA A 158 13.03 8.98 3.09
CA ALA A 158 12.90 7.83 2.19
C ALA A 158 11.57 7.85 1.41
N VAL A 159 10.45 8.08 2.10
CA VAL A 159 9.13 8.12 1.46
C VAL A 159 8.95 9.35 0.56
N GLN A 160 9.57 10.49 0.89
CA GLN A 160 9.61 11.67 0.02
C GLN A 160 10.34 11.39 -1.30
N ALA A 161 11.53 10.79 -1.23
CA ALA A 161 12.28 10.36 -2.40
C ALA A 161 11.50 9.34 -3.25
N TYR A 162 10.78 8.42 -2.61
CA TYR A 162 9.91 7.47 -3.32
C TYR A 162 8.75 8.16 -4.06
N TYR A 163 8.07 9.12 -3.42
CA TYR A 163 7.00 9.86 -4.11
C TYR A 163 7.55 10.72 -5.26
N LEU A 164 8.73 11.34 -5.09
CA LEU A 164 9.41 12.04 -6.18
C LEU A 164 9.72 11.11 -7.35
N GLU A 165 10.21 9.90 -7.07
CA GLU A 165 10.48 8.92 -8.12
C GLU A 165 9.21 8.53 -8.89
N ARG A 166 8.06 8.43 -8.21
CA ARG A 166 6.80 8.13 -8.91
C ARG A 166 6.36 9.22 -9.87
N GLU A 167 6.60 10.48 -9.51
CA GLU A 167 6.25 11.65 -10.35
C GLU A 167 7.28 11.82 -11.49
N CYS A 168 8.58 11.66 -11.19
CA CYS A 168 9.66 11.97 -12.12
C CYS A 168 10.21 10.78 -12.93
N ARG A 169 9.93 9.54 -12.51
CA ARG A 169 10.31 8.28 -13.19
C ARG A 169 11.78 8.23 -13.61
N SER A 170 12.68 8.54 -12.68
CA SER A 170 14.11 8.67 -12.96
C SER A 170 14.87 7.36 -12.83
N LEU A 171 14.36 6.41 -12.06
CA LEU A 171 14.98 5.10 -11.84
C LEU A 171 14.55 4.12 -12.93
N SER A 172 15.43 3.17 -13.24
CA SER A 172 15.04 2.02 -14.05
C SER A 172 13.94 1.23 -13.35
N ASN A 173 13.11 0.51 -14.11
CA ASN A 173 12.05 -0.35 -13.56
C ASN A 173 12.56 -1.35 -12.50
N VAL A 174 13.80 -1.85 -12.65
CA VAL A 174 14.41 -2.76 -11.67
C VAL A 174 14.73 -2.02 -10.37
N GLN A 175 15.33 -0.84 -10.45
CA GLN A 175 15.64 0.00 -9.29
C GLN A 175 14.37 0.48 -8.59
N ALA A 176 13.36 0.95 -9.32
CA ALA A 176 12.08 1.39 -8.75
C ALA A 176 11.40 0.27 -7.94
N LYS A 177 11.42 -0.97 -8.44
CA LYS A 177 10.91 -2.15 -7.71
C LYS A 177 11.69 -2.43 -6.42
N ARG A 178 13.03 -2.37 -6.47
CA ARG A 178 13.89 -2.53 -5.28
C ARG A 178 13.64 -1.43 -4.27
N PHE A 179 13.51 -0.19 -4.75
CA PHE A 179 13.24 0.96 -3.90
C PHE A 179 11.92 0.78 -3.13
N TRP A 180 10.85 0.42 -3.86
CA TRP A 180 9.55 0.16 -3.27
C TRP A 180 9.60 -0.93 -2.19
N ALA A 181 10.27 -2.07 -2.46
CA ALA A 181 10.41 -3.13 -1.47
C ALA A 181 11.15 -2.65 -0.20
N GLY A 182 12.17 -1.81 -0.35
CA GLY A 182 12.85 -1.15 0.75
C GLY A 182 11.92 -0.23 1.56
N ILE A 183 11.11 0.59 0.89
CA ILE A 183 10.12 1.47 1.53
C ILE A 183 9.08 0.67 2.32
N VAL A 184 8.59 -0.44 1.78
CA VAL A 184 7.63 -1.32 2.48
C VAL A 184 8.24 -1.89 3.77
N ARG A 185 9.47 -2.43 3.70
CA ARG A 185 10.18 -2.93 4.89
C ARG A 185 10.34 -1.82 5.93
N LEU A 186 10.78 -0.64 5.51
CA LEU A 186 10.98 0.50 6.39
C LEU A 186 9.65 1.01 6.99
N HIS A 187 8.57 1.01 6.22
CA HIS A 187 7.24 1.38 6.69
C HIS A 187 6.77 0.44 7.80
N LYS A 188 6.90 -0.88 7.62
CA LYS A 188 6.54 -1.87 8.67
C LYS A 188 7.27 -1.59 9.99
N VAL A 189 8.59 -1.41 9.93
CA VAL A 189 9.41 -1.11 11.12
C VAL A 189 9.00 0.23 11.74
N THR A 190 8.73 1.25 10.94
CA THR A 190 8.37 2.58 11.43
C THR A 190 6.98 2.59 12.07
N VAL A 191 6.00 1.89 11.47
CA VAL A 191 4.66 1.71 12.03
C VAL A 191 4.72 0.92 13.33
N ALA A 192 5.51 -0.16 13.40
CA ALA A 192 5.69 -0.91 14.64
C ALA A 192 6.30 -0.05 15.76
N ALA A 193 7.24 0.85 15.44
CA ALA A 193 7.92 1.69 16.43
C ALA A 193 7.13 2.92 16.87
N ASN A 194 6.32 3.51 15.98
CA ASN A 194 5.67 4.83 16.18
C ASN A 194 4.14 4.80 16.09
N GLY A 195 3.55 3.70 15.61
CA GLY A 195 2.12 3.60 15.33
C GLY A 195 1.73 4.19 13.97
N ALA A 196 0.65 3.65 13.39
CA ALA A 196 0.14 4.09 12.08
C ALA A 196 -0.29 5.56 12.08
N ALA A 197 -0.88 6.05 13.18
CA ALA A 197 -1.33 7.43 13.33
C ALA A 197 -0.18 8.45 13.19
N ALA A 198 1.02 8.14 13.72
CA ALA A 198 2.19 9.01 13.59
C ALA A 198 2.81 8.97 12.18
N VAL A 199 2.70 7.84 11.48
CA VAL A 199 3.26 7.64 10.14
C VAL A 199 2.39 8.27 9.05
N ALA A 200 1.07 8.26 9.21
CA ALA A 200 0.13 8.79 8.24
C ALA A 200 0.39 10.27 7.82
N PRO A 201 0.60 11.25 8.73
CA PRO A 201 0.90 12.62 8.34
C PRO A 201 2.27 12.76 7.64
N VAL A 202 3.24 11.90 7.95
CA VAL A 202 4.54 11.88 7.27
C VAL A 202 4.37 11.50 5.80
N MET A 203 3.61 10.44 5.51
CA MET A 203 3.31 10.04 4.13
C MET A 203 2.56 11.14 3.37
N ARG A 204 1.52 11.73 3.98
CA ARG A 204 0.76 12.84 3.37
C ARG A 204 1.65 14.05 3.08
N GLY A 205 2.55 14.40 4.00
CA GLY A 205 3.46 15.53 3.82
C GLY A 205 4.49 15.30 2.72
N ALA A 206 5.05 14.10 2.65
CA ALA A 206 5.99 13.69 1.61
C ALA A 206 5.35 13.73 0.22
N GLU A 207 4.13 13.20 0.10
CA GLU A 207 3.37 13.21 -1.15
C GLU A 207 3.02 14.63 -1.63
N ARG A 208 2.57 15.51 -0.73
CA ARG A 208 2.29 16.92 -1.09
C ARG A 208 3.55 17.62 -1.59
N ARG A 209 4.70 17.39 -0.96
CA ARG A 209 5.97 17.98 -1.38
C ARG A 209 6.40 17.48 -2.76
N ALA A 210 6.30 16.18 -3.01
CA ALA A 210 6.67 15.60 -4.31
C ALA A 210 5.86 16.23 -5.46
N ARG A 211 4.57 16.51 -5.24
CA ARG A 211 3.69 17.17 -6.23
C ARG A 211 4.06 18.59 -6.59
N SER A 212 4.54 19.35 -5.61
CA SER A 212 4.97 20.73 -5.81
C SER A 212 6.40 20.85 -6.35
N SER A 213 7.10 19.73 -6.47
CA SER A 213 8.50 19.70 -6.93
C SER A 213 8.58 19.56 -8.44
N SER A 214 9.54 20.25 -9.05
CA SER A 214 9.91 20.03 -10.45
C SER A 214 10.91 18.87 -10.58
N CYS A 215 10.84 18.15 -11.70
CA CYS A 215 11.72 17.02 -12.00
C CYS A 215 13.11 17.44 -12.51
N GLY A 216 13.77 18.36 -11.79
CA GLY A 216 15.13 18.83 -12.09
C GLY A 216 16.23 18.06 -11.36
N ASN A 217 17.49 18.47 -11.55
CA ASN A 217 18.68 17.82 -10.98
C ASN A 217 18.60 17.60 -9.46
N ARG A 218 17.99 18.54 -8.73
CA ARG A 218 17.79 18.42 -7.28
C ARG A 218 16.88 17.24 -6.91
N ALA A 219 15.76 17.08 -7.61
CA ALA A 219 14.85 15.95 -7.37
C ALA A 219 15.54 14.62 -7.69
N MET A 220 16.32 14.57 -8.78
CA MET A 220 17.09 13.39 -9.18
C MET A 220 18.13 12.98 -8.12
N ALA A 221 18.84 13.97 -7.54
CA ALA A 221 19.78 13.72 -6.46
C ALA A 221 19.08 13.19 -5.20
N GLU A 222 17.90 13.73 -4.85
CA GLU A 222 17.12 13.26 -3.71
C GLU A 222 16.59 11.82 -3.93
N ILE A 223 16.11 11.51 -5.14
CA ILE A 223 15.68 10.16 -5.50
C ILE A 223 16.84 9.17 -5.39
N ARG A 224 18.00 9.49 -5.97
CA ARG A 224 19.18 8.62 -5.95
C ARG A 224 19.66 8.36 -4.52
N HIS A 225 19.80 9.41 -3.72
CA HIS A 225 20.20 9.29 -2.31
C HIS A 225 19.18 8.49 -1.49
N GLY A 226 17.88 8.72 -1.71
CA GLY A 226 16.82 7.96 -1.06
C GLY A 226 16.86 6.48 -1.44
N TYR A 227 17.08 6.17 -2.71
CA TYR A 227 17.25 4.80 -3.20
C TYR A 227 18.44 4.09 -2.53
N GLU A 228 19.63 4.70 -2.58
CA GLU A 228 20.86 4.12 -2.04
C GLU A 228 20.75 3.85 -0.53
N THR A 229 20.21 4.80 0.22
CA THR A 229 20.07 4.69 1.68
C THR A 229 18.99 3.70 2.11
N THR A 230 17.95 3.52 1.29
CA THR A 230 16.83 2.62 1.61
C THR A 230 17.11 1.18 1.19
N VAL A 231 17.83 0.96 0.09
CA VAL A 231 18.10 -0.37 -0.47
C VAL A 231 19.34 -1.02 0.14
N SER A 232 20.34 -0.25 0.58
CA SER A 232 21.56 -0.77 1.20
C SER A 232 21.39 -1.27 2.65
N ARG A 233 20.15 -1.39 3.15
CA ARG A 233 19.80 -1.90 4.48
C ARG A 233 18.97 -3.19 4.37
#